data_AF-A0A1J3CGL7-F1
#
_entry.id   AF-A0A1J3CGL7-F1
#
_cell.length_a   1.000
_cell.length_b   1.000
_cell.length_c   1.000
_cell.angle_alpha   90.00
_cell.angle_beta   90.00
_cell.angle_gamma   90.00
#
_symmetry.space_group_name_H-M   'P 1'
#
loop_
_entity.id
_entity.type
_entity.pdbx_description
1 polymer ?
#
loop_
_entity_poly.entity_id
_entity_poly.type
_entity_poly.pdbx_seq_one_letter_code
_entity_poly.pdbx_strand_id
1 'polypeptide(L)'
;NKDIEHLLLDMFTAGTDTNSSTIEWAMAELLSNPKTLAKAQAEIDHVIGQNGAVQESDISELLYLQAVVKETFRLHPAAPLLL
;
A
#
# COMPACT_ATOMS: atom_id res chain seq x y z
N ASN A 1 19.61 -1.13 26.76
CA ASN A 1 18.17 -1.40 26.99
C ASN A 1 17.32 -0.25 26.45
N LYS A 2 17.52 0.98 26.96
CA LYS A 2 16.78 2.17 26.49
C LYS A 2 16.95 2.50 25.00
N ASP A 3 18.12 2.25 24.41
CA ASP A 3 18.34 2.54 22.98
C ASP A 3 17.54 1.60 22.08
N ILE A 4 17.39 0.33 22.49
CA ILE A 4 16.55 -0.64 21.77
C ILE A 4 15.08 -0.25 21.89
N GLU A 5 14.65 0.19 23.08
CA GLU A 5 13.28 0.68 23.30
C GLU A 5 12.97 1.91 22.43
N HIS A 6 13.88 2.87 22.32
CA HIS A 6 13.71 4.05 21.46
C HIS A 6 13.70 3.66 19.98
N LEU A 7 14.62 2.79 19.55
CA LEU A 7 14.65 2.32 18.17
C LEU A 7 13.34 1.62 17.77
N LEU A 8 12.80 0.79 18.65
CA LEU A 8 11.52 0.12 18.41
C LEU A 8 10.36 1.11 18.34
N LEU A 9 10.35 2.12 19.21
CA LEU A 9 9.34 3.18 19.19
C LEU A 9 9.40 3.99 17.89
N ASP A 10 10.59 4.43 17.49
CA ASP A 10 10.81 5.20 16.25
C ASP A 10 10.37 4.39 15.02
N MET A 11 10.72 3.10 14.97
CA MET A 11 10.30 2.21 13.88
C MET A 11 8.78 2.07 13.82
N PHE A 12 8.12 1.93 14.96
CA PHE A 12 6.67 1.76 15.01
C PHE A 12 5.93 3.04 14.59
N THR A 13 6.37 4.19 15.10
CA THR A 13 5.77 5.48 14.75
C THR A 13 5.99 5.80 13.28
N ALA A 14 7.23 5.73 12.79
CA ALA A 14 7.54 6.02 11.40
C ALA A 14 6.79 5.09 10.44
N GLY A 15 6.72 3.79 10.74
CA GLY A 15 6.00 2.83 9.89
C GLY A 15 4.48 2.98 9.93
N THR A 16 3.91 3.37 11.07
CA THR A 16 2.45 3.49 11.22
C THR A 16 1.91 4.69 10.47
N ASP A 17 2.51 5.86 10.67
CA ASP A 17 1.98 7.11 10.10
C ASP A 17 2.09 7.09 8.56
N THR A 18 3.24 6.67 8.01
CA THR A 18 3.44 6.64 6.56
C THR A 18 2.55 5.62 5.87
N ASN A 19 2.39 4.43 6.45
CA ASN A 19 1.58 3.38 5.85
C ASN A 19 0.09 3.72 5.91
N SER A 20 -0.37 4.30 7.01
CA SER A 20 -1.77 4.72 7.17
C SER A 20 -2.15 5.77 6.13
N SER A 21 -1.34 6.82 5.97
CA SER A 21 -1.58 7.84 4.95
C SER A 21 -1.55 7.28 3.52
N THR A 22 -0.65 6.33 3.25
CA THR A 22 -0.57 5.69 1.92
C THR A 22 -1.85 4.91 1.59
N ILE A 23 -2.36 4.13 2.54
CA ILE A 23 -3.58 3.34 2.36
C ILE A 23 -4.80 4.26 2.19
N GLU A 24 -4.90 5.32 2.99
CA GLU A 24 -5.98 6.31 2.89
C GLU A 24 -6.04 6.93 1.49
N TRP A 25 -4.91 7.43 0.99
CA TRP A 25 -4.85 8.03 -0.35
C TRP A 25 -5.09 7.01 -1.46
N ALA A 26 -4.51 5.80 -1.36
CA ALA A 26 -4.73 4.76 -2.36
C ALA A 26 -6.22 4.39 -2.46
N MET A 27 -6.90 4.24 -1.32
CA MET A 27 -8.34 3.95 -1.29
C MET A 27 -9.16 5.14 -1.79
N ALA A 28 -8.81 6.37 -1.44
CA ALA A 28 -9.49 7.57 -1.93
C ALA A 28 -9.42 7.68 -3.46
N GLU A 29 -8.25 7.45 -4.05
CA GLU A 29 -8.05 7.47 -5.51
C GLU A 29 -8.80 6.33 -6.21
N LEU A 30 -8.76 5.11 -5.65
CA LEU A 30 -9.48 3.96 -6.22
C LEU A 30 -11.00 4.15 -6.17
N LEU A 31 -11.54 4.63 -5.04
CA LEU A 31 -12.97 4.90 -4.90
C LEU A 31 -13.43 6.06 -5.81
N SER A 32 -12.56 7.03 -6.06
CA SER A 32 -12.83 8.15 -6.97
C SER A 32 -12.80 7.74 -8.45
N ASN A 33 -12.12 6.64 -8.79
CA ASN A 33 -12.01 6.12 -10.15
C ASN A 33 -12.46 4.65 -10.27
N PRO A 34 -13.76 4.40 -10.46
CA PRO A 34 -14.32 3.04 -10.52
C PRO A 34 -13.70 2.14 -11.59
N LYS A 35 -13.19 2.71 -12.70
CA LYS A 35 -12.52 1.93 -13.75
C LYS A 35 -11.18 1.37 -13.27
N THR A 36 -10.41 2.18 -12.54
CA THR A 36 -9.13 1.78 -11.95
C THR A 36 -9.36 0.74 -10.86
N LEU A 37 -10.39 0.93 -10.01
CA LEU A 37 -10.79 -0.04 -8.98
C LEU A 37 -11.20 -1.39 -9.59
N ALA A 38 -12.05 -1.38 -10.61
CA ALA A 38 -12.48 -2.61 -11.28
C ALA A 38 -11.30 -3.37 -11.91
N LYS A 39 -10.32 -2.65 -12.46
CA LYS A 39 -9.12 -3.27 -13.02
C LYS A 39 -8.21 -3.88 -11.94
N ALA A 40 -8.08 -3.25 -10.78
CA ALA A 40 -7.33 -3.80 -9.65
C ALA A 40 -8.01 -5.05 -9.08
N GLN A 41 -9.34 -5.04 -8.92
CA GLN A 41 -10.10 -6.22 -8.50
C GLN A 41 -9.97 -7.37 -9.51
N ALA A 42 -10.07 -7.07 -10.80
CA ALA A 42 -9.91 -8.09 -11.85
C ALA A 42 -8.51 -8.73 -11.84
N GLU A 43 -7.45 -7.97 -11.55
CA GLU A 43 -6.11 -8.54 -11.37
C GLU A 43 -6.05 -9.46 -10.15
N ILE A 44 -6.58 -9.03 -9.01
CA ILE A 44 -6.62 -9.84 -7.78
C ILE A 44 -7.39 -11.14 -8.02
N ASP A 45 -8.57 -11.05 -8.64
CA ASP A 45 -9.39 -12.23 -8.97
C ASP A 45 -8.66 -13.18 -9.93
N HIS A 46 -7.87 -12.63 -10.87
CA HIS A 46 -7.11 -13.43 -11.83
C HIS A 46 -5.92 -14.14 -11.19
N VAL A 47 -5.16 -13.45 -10.34
CA VAL A 47 -3.92 -13.97 -9.73
C VAL A 47 -4.25 -14.90 -8.55
N ILE A 48 -5.19 -14.51 -7.69
CA ILE A 48 -5.51 -15.25 -6.45
C ILE A 48 -6.55 -16.35 -6.71
N GLY A 49 -7.47 -16.13 -7.67
CA GLY A 49 -8.52 -17.09 -7.99
C GLY A 49 -9.38 -17.46 -6.78
N GLN A 50 -9.64 -18.76 -6.61
CA GLN A 50 -10.48 -19.28 -5.51
C GLN A 50 -9.73 -19.52 -4.19
N ASN A 51 -8.42 -19.25 -4.11
CA ASN A 51 -7.60 -19.52 -2.92
C ASN A 51 -7.90 -18.58 -1.74
N GLY A 52 -8.73 -17.55 -1.94
CA GLY A 52 -9.42 -16.79 -0.89
C GLY A 52 -8.56 -15.84 -0.04
N ALA A 53 -7.24 -16.06 0.03
CA ALA A 53 -6.30 -15.23 0.77
C ALA A 53 -5.05 -14.93 -0.06
N VAL A 54 -4.63 -13.66 -0.03
CA VAL A 54 -3.39 -13.20 -0.63
C VAL A 54 -2.21 -13.67 0.22
N GLN A 55 -1.21 -14.30 -0.39
CA GLN A 55 0.07 -14.59 0.23
C GLN A 55 1.14 -13.59 -0.21
N GLU A 56 2.22 -13.47 0.59
CA GLU A 56 3.34 -12.58 0.25
C GLU A 56 3.99 -12.94 -1.10
N SER A 57 4.00 -14.22 -1.48
CA SER A 57 4.48 -14.67 -2.79
C SER A 57 3.71 -14.04 -3.96
N ASP A 58 2.41 -13.81 -3.76
CA ASP A 58 1.49 -13.39 -4.82
C ASP A 58 1.66 -11.90 -5.16
N ILE A 59 2.23 -11.12 -4.23
CA ILE A 59 2.50 -9.69 -4.42
C ILE A 59 3.32 -9.43 -5.68
N SER A 60 4.24 -10.33 -6.01
CA SER A 60 5.09 -10.24 -7.21
C SER A 60 4.30 -10.27 -8.52
N GLU A 61 3.15 -10.95 -8.54
CA GLU A 61 2.28 -11.11 -9.71
C GLU A 61 1.19 -10.04 -9.80
N LEU A 62 0.94 -9.28 -8.71
CA LEU A 62 -0.03 -8.17 -8.66
C LEU A 62 0.57 -6.86 -9.22
N LEU A 63 0.96 -6.87 -10.49
CA LEU A 63 1.69 -5.78 -11.15
C LEU A 63 0.90 -4.48 -11.24
N TYR A 64 -0.40 -4.55 -11.49
CA TYR A 64 -1.28 -3.39 -11.56
C TYR A 64 -1.52 -2.79 -10.18
N LEU A 65 -1.71 -3.62 -9.15
CA LEU A 65 -1.80 -3.14 -7.77
C LEU A 65 -0.50 -2.44 -7.35
N GLN A 66 0.66 -2.98 -7.70
CA GLN A 66 1.95 -2.28 -7.49
C GLN A 66 2.00 -0.93 -8.24
N ALA A 67 1.46 -0.86 -9.45
CA ALA A 67 1.38 0.39 -10.20
C ALA A 67 0.45 1.42 -9.52
N VAL A 68 -0.67 0.97 -8.94
CA VAL A 68 -1.57 1.83 -8.15
C VAL A 68 -0.86 2.43 -6.95
N VAL A 69 -0.08 1.63 -6.20
CA VAL A 69 0.71 2.12 -5.06
C VAL A 69 1.75 3.15 -5.52
N LYS A 70 2.48 2.86 -6.61
CA LYS A 70 3.46 3.79 -7.18
C LYS A 70 2.83 5.11 -7.62
N GLU A 71 1.66 5.05 -8.24
CA GLU A 71 0.94 6.24 -8.68
C GLU A 71 0.40 7.05 -7.50
N THR A 72 -0.06 6.36 -6.44
CA THR A 72 -0.46 6.99 -5.18
C THR A 72 0.71 7.79 -4.60
N PHE A 73 1.92 7.24 -4.57
CA PHE A 73 3.10 7.98 -4.12
C PHE A 73 3.49 9.14 -5.04
N ARG A 74 3.25 9.03 -6.34
CA ARG A 74 3.50 10.12 -7.30
C ARG A 74 2.58 11.32 -7.05
N LEU A 75 1.32 11.06 -6.67
CA LEU A 75 0.30 12.08 -6.39
C LEU A 75 0.37 12.60 -4.95
N HIS A 76 0.52 11.68 -4.00
CA HIS A 76 0.44 11.88 -2.56
C HIS A 76 1.65 11.26 -1.86
N PRO A 77 2.82 11.91 -1.91
CA PRO A 77 4.02 11.40 -1.26
C PRO A 77 3.81 11.34 0.27
N ALA A 78 4.09 10.19 0.88
CA ALA A 78 3.90 9.98 2.33
C ALA A 78 4.76 10.92 3.20
N ALA A 79 5.90 11.37 2.67
CA ALA A 79 6.73 12.42 3.26
C ALA A 79 7.07 13.45 2.16
N PRO A 80 6.19 14.46 1.93
CA PRO A 80 6.41 15.47 0.89
C PRO A 80 7.67 16.32 1.13
N LEU A 81 8.04 16.49 2.41
CA LEU A 81 9.26 17.13 2.86
C LEU A 81 10.03 16.10 3.71
N LEU A 82 11.16 15.63 3.18
CA LEU A 82 12.09 14.83 3.97
C LEU A 82 12.77 15.75 5.01
N LEU A 83 12.66 15.41 6.29
CA LEU A 83 13.37 16.07 7.39
C LEU A 83 14.69 15.34 7.69
#